data_AF-A0A7S1Z1W9-F1
#
_entry.id   AF-A0A7S1Z1W9-F1
#
_cell.length_a   1.000
_cell.length_b   1.000
_cell.length_c   1.000
_cell.angle_alpha   90.00
_cell.angle_beta   90.00
_cell.angle_gamma   90.00
#
_symmetry.space_group_name_H-M   'P 1'
#
loop_
_entity.id
_entity.type
_entity.pdbx_description
1 polymer ?
#
loop_
_entity_poly.entity_id
_entity_poly.type
_entity_poly.pdbx_seq_one_letter_code
_entity_poly.pdbx_strand_id
1 'polypeptide(L)'
;GDLSIHLEANAGEGFSVNKIEATKVVDEFTVTPRYDLTTESADVVIAYASGDTSVEVTASKDDQSVTITQKVDDDNTVSPTITSSGDISVEWERSLGDDSSLTTTFKPDDSIDVEWRDSAWTAN
;
A
#
# COMPACT_ATOMS: atom_id res chain seq x y z
N GLY A 1 -7.11 -8.81 18.48
CA GLY A 1 -8.22 -9.14 17.58
C GLY A 1 -8.12 -10.56 17.08
N ASP A 2 -9.09 -10.98 16.28
CA ASP A 2 -9.12 -12.32 15.67
C ASP A 2 -8.03 -12.45 14.60
N LEU A 3 -7.52 -13.67 14.42
CA LEU A 3 -6.57 -14.03 13.37
C LEU A 3 -7.35 -14.37 12.10
N SER A 4 -7.00 -13.74 10.98
CA SER A 4 -7.46 -14.11 9.64
C SER A 4 -6.32 -14.75 8.85
N ILE A 5 -6.64 -15.76 8.05
CA ILE A 5 -5.68 -16.42 7.15
C ILE A 5 -6.29 -16.45 5.75
N HIS A 6 -5.57 -15.92 4.78
CA HIS A 6 -5.89 -15.99 3.36
C HIS A 6 -4.88 -16.88 2.64
N LEU A 7 -5.39 -17.78 1.78
CA LEU A 7 -4.59 -18.69 0.98
C LEU A 7 -4.98 -18.52 -0.48
N GLU A 8 -4.02 -18.20 -1.33
CA GLU A 8 -4.20 -18.26 -2.78
C GLU A 8 -3.69 -19.62 -3.27
N ALA A 9 -4.54 -20.34 -3.99
CA ALA A 9 -4.25 -21.68 -4.48
C ALA A 9 -4.57 -21.83 -5.97
N ASN A 10 -3.84 -22.73 -6.64
CA ASN A 10 -4.07 -23.14 -8.03
C ASN A 10 -4.54 -24.59 -8.07
N ALA A 11 -5.55 -24.86 -8.90
CA ALA A 11 -6.18 -26.17 -9.05
C ALA A 11 -5.94 -26.77 -10.46
N GLY A 12 -4.76 -26.53 -11.05
CA GLY A 12 -4.34 -27.06 -12.36
C GLY A 12 -4.17 -28.58 -12.37
N GLU A 13 -3.01 -29.09 -12.81
CA GLU A 13 -2.75 -30.54 -12.83
C GLU A 13 -2.65 -31.17 -11.42
N GLY A 14 -2.58 -30.33 -10.38
CA GLY A 14 -2.68 -30.69 -8.97
C GLY A 14 -3.08 -29.46 -8.15
N PHE A 15 -3.46 -29.68 -6.89
CA PHE A 15 -3.70 -28.59 -5.95
C PHE A 15 -2.37 -28.08 -5.40
N SER A 16 -2.07 -26.80 -5.60
CA SER A 16 -0.93 -26.11 -4.99
C SER A 16 -1.38 -24.83 -4.29
N VAL A 17 -0.75 -24.50 -3.17
CA VAL A 17 -0.88 -23.19 -2.53
C VAL A 17 0.25 -22.31 -3.07
N ASN A 18 -0.10 -21.13 -3.57
CA ASN A 18 0.83 -20.18 -4.17
C ASN A 18 1.22 -19.09 -3.18
N LYS A 19 0.28 -18.64 -2.35
CA LYS A 19 0.50 -17.54 -1.41
C LYS A 19 -0.24 -17.78 -0.10
N ILE A 20 0.40 -17.36 0.99
CA ILE A 20 -0.17 -17.38 2.34
C ILE A 20 -0.09 -15.96 2.90
N GLU A 21 -1.19 -15.44 3.40
CA GLU A 21 -1.23 -14.21 4.16
C GLU A 21 -1.94 -14.46 5.48
N ALA A 22 -1.39 -13.95 6.58
CA ALA A 22 -2.05 -14.03 7.88
C ALA A 22 -2.14 -12.64 8.48
N THR A 23 -3.35 -12.19 8.83
CA THR A 23 -3.59 -10.86 9.38
C THR A 23 -4.00 -10.98 10.84
N LYS A 24 -3.32 -10.25 11.73
CA LYS A 24 -3.65 -10.20 13.15
C LYS A 24 -3.62 -8.76 13.65
N VAL A 25 -4.66 -8.39 14.39
CA VAL A 25 -4.70 -7.13 15.14
C VAL A 25 -4.09 -7.32 16.52
N VAL A 26 -3.04 -6.55 16.82
CA VAL A 26 -2.33 -6.49 18.11
C VAL A 26 -2.43 -5.05 18.62
N ASP A 27 -3.22 -4.84 19.67
CA ASP A 27 -3.62 -3.52 20.15
C ASP A 27 -4.20 -2.66 19.01
N GLU A 28 -3.55 -1.54 18.66
CA GLU A 28 -3.96 -0.63 17.58
C GLU A 28 -3.29 -0.94 16.23
N PHE A 29 -2.40 -1.95 16.19
CA PHE A 29 -1.65 -2.32 14.99
C PHE A 29 -2.26 -3.51 14.28
N THR A 30 -2.20 -3.52 12.96
CA THR A 30 -2.47 -4.68 12.12
C THR A 30 -1.14 -5.21 11.59
N VAL A 31 -0.87 -6.50 11.81
CA VAL A 31 0.34 -7.17 11.33
C VAL A 31 -0.07 -8.25 10.33
N THR A 32 0.49 -8.17 9.13
CA THR A 32 0.19 -9.05 8.00
C THR A 32 1.47 -9.62 7.40
N PRO A 33 2.05 -10.70 7.95
CA PRO A 33 3.04 -11.51 7.24
C PRO A 33 2.45 -12.12 5.97
N ARG A 34 3.24 -12.11 4.90
CA ARG A 34 2.91 -12.71 3.61
C ARG A 34 4.07 -13.58 3.14
N TYR A 35 3.74 -14.71 2.53
CA TYR A 35 4.71 -15.60 1.92
C TYR A 35 4.19 -16.09 0.57
N ASP A 36 4.98 -15.87 -0.47
CA ASP A 36 4.72 -16.38 -1.81
C ASP A 36 5.61 -17.60 -2.06
N LEU A 37 4.98 -18.77 -2.21
CA LEU A 37 5.65 -20.05 -2.43
C LEU A 37 6.18 -20.20 -3.86
N THR A 38 5.71 -19.39 -4.80
CA THR A 38 6.14 -19.46 -6.20
C THR A 38 7.45 -18.71 -6.42
N THR A 39 7.64 -17.62 -5.69
CA THR A 39 8.84 -16.77 -5.74
C THR A 39 9.78 -16.97 -4.54
N GLU A 40 9.33 -17.72 -3.52
CA GLU A 40 10.02 -17.88 -2.23
C GLU A 40 10.29 -16.55 -1.51
N SER A 41 9.42 -15.55 -1.75
CA SER A 41 9.53 -14.23 -1.15
C SER A 41 8.67 -14.11 0.10
N ALA A 42 9.19 -13.41 1.09
CA ALA A 42 8.54 -13.16 2.36
C ALA A 42 8.60 -11.68 2.70
N ASP A 43 7.48 -11.14 3.15
CA ASP A 43 7.41 -9.81 3.72
C ASP A 43 6.43 -9.74 4.89
N VAL A 44 6.46 -8.62 5.60
CA VAL A 44 5.51 -8.27 6.65
C VAL A 44 5.04 -6.85 6.41
N VAL A 45 3.72 -6.66 6.40
CA VAL A 45 3.09 -5.34 6.44
C VAL A 45 2.61 -5.06 7.86
N ILE A 46 3.03 -3.94 8.43
CA ILE A 46 2.55 -3.43 9.71
C ILE A 46 1.82 -2.12 9.44
N ALA A 47 0.54 -2.08 9.78
CA ALA A 47 -0.30 -0.89 9.60
C ALA A 47 -0.82 -0.38 10.93
N TYR A 48 -0.91 0.94 11.05
CA TYR A 48 -1.57 1.67 12.12
C TYR A 48 -2.43 2.77 11.50
N ALA A 49 -3.61 3.01 12.04
CA ALA A 49 -4.48 4.09 11.60
C ALA A 49 -5.16 4.74 12.80
N SER A 50 -5.20 6.08 12.82
CA SER A 50 -5.85 6.86 13.85
C SER A 50 -6.29 8.21 13.30
N GLY A 51 -7.60 8.48 13.38
CA GLY A 51 -8.20 9.67 12.79
C GLY A 51 -7.91 9.76 11.29
N ASP A 52 -7.33 10.88 10.89
CA ASP A 52 -7.00 11.21 9.50
C ASP A 52 -5.59 10.73 9.06
N THR A 53 -4.88 10.02 9.94
CA THR A 53 -3.52 9.54 9.69
C THR A 53 -3.48 8.01 9.65
N SER A 54 -2.76 7.45 8.68
CA SER A 54 -2.31 6.06 8.72
C SER A 54 -0.82 5.96 8.44
N VAL A 55 -0.21 4.90 8.95
CA VAL A 55 1.19 4.55 8.73
C VAL A 55 1.24 3.10 8.33
N GLU A 56 1.92 2.81 7.24
CA GLU A 56 2.20 1.46 6.77
C GLU A 56 3.72 1.26 6.68
N VAL A 57 4.20 0.16 7.25
CA VAL A 57 5.57 -0.31 7.11
C VAL A 57 5.53 -1.65 6.38
N THR A 58 6.16 -1.71 5.21
CA THR A 58 6.39 -2.99 4.53
C THR A 58 7.85 -3.35 4.68
N ALA A 59 8.13 -4.57 5.15
CA ALA A 59 9.49 -5.05 5.33
C ALA A 59 9.66 -6.46 4.76
N SER A 60 10.65 -6.62 3.90
CA SER A 60 11.12 -7.88 3.35
C SER A 60 12.61 -8.06 3.65
N LYS A 61 13.18 -9.18 3.20
CA LYS A 61 14.62 -9.45 3.34
C LYS A 61 15.50 -8.39 2.67
N ASP A 62 15.09 -7.94 1.49
CA ASP A 62 15.95 -7.15 0.60
C ASP A 62 15.49 -5.69 0.48
N ASP A 63 14.26 -5.37 0.91
CA ASP A 63 13.71 -4.02 0.86
C ASP A 63 12.76 -3.73 2.02
N GLN A 64 12.69 -2.47 2.43
CA GLN A 64 11.74 -1.96 3.41
C GLN A 64 11.24 -0.59 2.97
N SER A 65 9.97 -0.29 3.24
CA SER A 65 9.38 1.01 3.00
C SER A 65 8.49 1.44 4.15
N VAL A 66 8.38 2.75 4.33
CA VAL A 66 7.44 3.38 5.25
C VAL A 66 6.62 4.39 4.45
N THR A 67 5.30 4.23 4.48
CA THR A 67 4.35 5.18 3.92
C THR A 67 3.54 5.79 5.06
N ILE A 68 3.42 7.10 5.07
CA ILE A 68 2.52 7.82 5.97
C ILE A 68 1.45 8.44 5.10
N THR A 69 0.18 8.16 5.35
CA THR A 69 -0.93 8.80 4.65
C THR A 69 -1.65 9.73 5.61
N GLN A 70 -1.88 10.97 5.19
CA GLN A 70 -2.58 11.98 5.96
C GLN A 70 -3.65 12.64 5.09
N LYS A 71 -4.91 12.59 5.55
CA LYS A 71 -5.96 13.47 5.06
C LYS A 71 -5.76 14.86 5.67
N VAL A 72 -5.45 15.85 4.84
CA VAL A 72 -5.11 17.22 5.30
C VAL A 72 -6.34 18.14 5.36
N ASP A 73 -7.36 17.82 4.56
CA ASP A 73 -8.71 18.39 4.61
C ASP A 73 -9.70 17.41 3.94
N ASP A 74 -10.96 17.80 3.78
CA ASP A 74 -12.03 16.93 3.24
C ASP A 74 -11.74 16.32 1.87
N ASP A 75 -10.95 17.01 1.04
CA ASP A 75 -10.71 16.65 -0.36
C ASP A 75 -9.25 16.24 -0.62
N ASN A 76 -8.31 16.52 0.29
CA ASN A 76 -6.88 16.39 0.01
C ASN A 76 -6.21 15.35 0.91
N THR A 77 -5.42 14.47 0.30
CA THR A 77 -4.63 13.42 0.95
C THR A 77 -3.17 13.53 0.51
N VAL A 78 -2.23 13.38 1.44
CA VAL A 78 -0.80 13.36 1.16
C VAL A 78 -0.19 12.07 1.70
N SER A 79 0.57 11.37 0.86
CA SER A 79 1.17 10.06 1.16
C SER A 79 2.67 10.04 0.81
N PRO A 80 3.57 10.56 1.66
CA PRO A 80 5.00 10.34 1.52
C PRO A 80 5.37 8.88 1.79
N THR A 81 6.27 8.36 0.96
CA THR A 81 6.93 7.06 1.14
C THR A 81 8.44 7.27 1.14
N ILE A 82 9.12 6.58 2.06
CA ILE A 82 10.57 6.45 2.08
C ILE A 82 10.96 4.97 2.06
N THR A 83 11.94 4.62 1.24
CA THR A 83 12.49 3.26 1.15
C THR A 83 13.77 3.13 1.95
N SER A 84 14.20 1.89 2.17
CA SER A 84 15.46 1.52 2.82
C SER A 84 16.71 2.05 2.08
N SER A 85 16.61 2.23 0.75
CA SER A 85 17.64 2.85 -0.09
C SER A 85 17.70 4.38 0.07
N GLY A 86 16.74 4.99 0.76
CA GLY A 86 16.62 6.44 0.91
C GLY A 86 15.88 7.11 -0.24
N ASP A 87 15.26 6.36 -1.15
CA ASP A 87 14.40 6.92 -2.18
C ASP A 87 13.13 7.47 -1.52
N ILE A 88 12.70 8.64 -1.99
CA ILE A 88 11.54 9.34 -1.47
C ILE A 88 10.53 9.51 -2.61
N SER A 89 9.26 9.26 -2.31
CA SER A 89 8.14 9.60 -3.18
C SER A 89 7.10 10.34 -2.36
N VAL A 90 6.43 11.32 -2.94
CA VAL A 90 5.30 12.00 -2.30
C VAL A 90 4.13 11.97 -3.26
N GLU A 91 3.08 11.26 -2.88
CA GLU A 91 1.80 11.32 -3.56
C GLU A 91 0.92 12.38 -2.89
N TRP A 92 0.26 13.19 -3.70
CA TRP A 92 -0.84 14.05 -3.28
C TRP A 92 -2.05 13.73 -4.14
N GLU A 93 -3.17 13.42 -3.50
CA GLU A 93 -4.45 13.19 -4.14
C GLU A 93 -5.42 14.28 -3.72
N ARG A 94 -6.14 14.83 -4.69
CA ARG A 94 -7.28 15.71 -4.48
C ARG A 94 -8.54 15.07 -5.07
N SER A 95 -9.54 14.82 -4.24
CA SER A 95 -10.90 14.49 -4.68
C SER A 95 -11.56 15.72 -5.32
N LEU A 96 -12.24 15.50 -6.43
CA LEU A 96 -12.98 16.53 -7.17
C LEU A 96 -14.50 16.33 -7.09
N GLY A 97 -14.95 15.34 -6.31
CA GLY A 97 -16.34 14.86 -6.28
C GLY A 97 -16.64 13.87 -7.42
N ASP A 98 -17.79 13.20 -7.35
CA ASP A 98 -18.32 12.32 -8.40
C ASP A 98 -17.31 11.27 -8.94
N ASP A 99 -16.58 10.63 -8.03
CA ASP A 99 -15.52 9.64 -8.31
C ASP A 99 -14.34 10.17 -9.15
N SER A 100 -14.19 11.49 -9.23
CA SER A 100 -13.12 12.18 -9.93
C SER A 100 -12.01 12.64 -8.97
N SER A 101 -10.77 12.59 -9.43
CA SER A 101 -9.59 12.90 -8.61
C SER A 101 -8.43 13.41 -9.47
N LEU A 102 -7.58 14.21 -8.86
CA LEU A 102 -6.27 14.60 -9.39
C LEU A 102 -5.19 14.05 -8.47
N THR A 103 -4.32 13.21 -9.00
CA THR A 103 -3.21 12.60 -8.26
C THR A 103 -1.90 13.11 -8.83
N THR A 104 -1.00 13.57 -7.97
CA THR A 104 0.36 13.97 -8.34
C THR A 104 1.35 13.14 -7.55
N THR A 105 2.28 12.51 -8.25
CA THR A 105 3.37 11.76 -7.64
C THR A 105 4.68 12.46 -7.94
N PHE A 106 5.34 12.92 -6.89
CA PHE A 106 6.65 13.58 -6.96
C PHE A 106 7.74 12.62 -6.50
N LYS A 107 8.74 12.41 -7.36
CA LYS A 107 9.97 11.70 -7.04
C LYS A 107 11.16 12.65 -7.24
N PRO A 108 11.89 13.03 -6.17
CA PRO A 108 13.02 13.95 -6.28
C PRO A 108 14.03 13.48 -7.32
N ASP A 109 14.51 14.44 -8.13
CA ASP A 109 15.51 14.22 -9.19
C ASP A 109 15.14 13.19 -10.28
N ASP A 110 13.87 12.74 -10.31
CA ASP A 110 13.38 11.72 -11.24
C ASP A 110 12.18 12.23 -12.06
N SER A 111 11.01 12.35 -11.44
CA SER A 111 9.76 12.68 -12.14
C SER A 111 8.76 13.48 -11.32
N ILE A 112 7.86 14.15 -12.05
CA ILE A 112 6.57 14.58 -11.54
C ILE A 112 5.52 13.98 -12.47
N ASP A 113 4.71 13.08 -11.95
CA ASP A 113 3.64 12.41 -12.68
C ASP A 113 2.29 12.98 -12.19
N VAL A 114 1.38 13.27 -13.12
CA VAL A 114 0.06 13.84 -12.80
C VAL A 114 -1.01 13.01 -13.50
N GLU A 115 -1.86 12.36 -12.73
CA GLU A 115 -3.02 11.63 -13.25
C GLU A 115 -4.31 12.40 -12.93
N TRP A 116 -5.16 12.61 -13.92
CA TRP A 116 -6.53 13.04 -13.71
C TRP A 116 -7.47 11.90 -14.07
N ARG A 117 -8.25 11.46 -13.08
CA ARG A 117 -9.38 10.56 -13.25
C ARG A 117 -10.70 11.34 -13.20
N ASP A 118 -11.54 11.14 -14.21
CA ASP A 118 -12.91 11.66 -14.26
C ASP A 118 -13.87 10.51 -14.59
N SER A 119 -14.40 9.86 -13.54
CA SER A 119 -15.26 8.68 -13.68
C SER A 119 -14.65 7.57 -14.57
N ALA A 120 -15.02 7.51 -15.86
CA ALA A 120 -14.58 6.51 -16.83
C ALA A 120 -13.36 6.93 -17.67
N TRP A 121 -12.85 8.14 -17.44
CA TRP A 121 -11.72 8.70 -18.19
C TRP A 121 -10.50 8.90 -17.30
N THR A 122 -9.32 8.64 -17.87
CA THR A 122 -8.03 8.84 -17.21
C THR A 122 -7.06 9.53 -18.19
N ALA A 123 -6.39 10.58 -17.73
CA ALA A 123 -5.29 11.24 -18.43
C ALA A 123 -4.02 11.28 -17.57
N ASN A 124 -2.87 11.14 -18.22
CA ASN A 124 -1.52 11.16 -17.64
C ASN A 124 -0.62 12.10 -18.45
#